data_AF-A0A2N1THL7-F1
#
_entry.id   AF-A0A2N1THL7-F1
#
_cell.length_a   1.000
_cell.length_b   1.000
_cell.length_c   1.000
_cell.angle_alpha   90.00
_cell.angle_beta   90.00
_cell.angle_gamma   90.00
#
_symmetry.space_group_name_H-M   'P 1'
#
loop_
_entity.id
_entity.type
_entity.pdbx_description
1 polymer ?
#
loop_
_entity_poly.entity_id
_entity_poly.type
_entity_poly.pdbx_seq_one_letter_code
_entity_poly.pdbx_strand_id
1 'polypeptide(L)'
;MQPIFTIHAGEYLVGSHIEQNLRDDSGNKFQVWIPSKDKGIDLLLTNHDNSKTASLQVKFSKDFLVTHGRPEYQEKLVSCGWWTLNPKKIEESIADFWVFVLHTFNQRNMQFVVISPNELKRRLNLIHSDIKSLQTYLWITKDHECWETRGLKKEDTDLILQKSYSGPDKENRDFSDFLNNWNAVTKKLT
;
A
#
# COMPACT_ATOMS: atom_id res chain seq x y z
N MET A 1 -8.01 18.81 26.85
CA MET A 1 -8.91 17.86 26.16
C MET A 1 -8.04 16.78 25.53
N GLN A 2 -8.14 15.52 25.98
CA GLN A 2 -7.56 14.38 25.25
C GLN A 2 -8.56 13.95 24.17
N PRO A 3 -8.14 13.72 22.91
CA PRO A 3 -9.02 13.17 21.89
C PRO A 3 -9.56 11.80 22.32
N ILE A 4 -10.84 11.55 22.08
CA ILE A 4 -11.47 10.23 22.31
C ILE A 4 -10.88 9.19 21.35
N PHE A 5 -10.43 9.63 20.17
CA PHE A 5 -9.60 8.87 19.22
C PHE A 5 -8.85 9.85 18.31
N THR A 6 -7.77 9.39 17.67
CA THR A 6 -7.05 10.13 16.62
C THR A 6 -7.06 9.28 15.38
N ILE A 7 -7.52 9.84 14.25
CA ILE A 7 -7.44 9.19 12.94
C ILE A 7 -6.18 9.70 12.26
N HIS A 8 -5.30 8.80 11.85
CA HIS A 8 -4.12 9.17 11.08
C HIS A 8 -4.50 9.54 9.64
N ALA A 9 -3.72 10.42 9.01
CA ALA A 9 -4.03 10.91 7.66
C ALA A 9 -4.24 9.77 6.65
N GLY A 10 -3.40 8.72 6.67
CA GLY A 10 -3.58 7.57 5.79
C GLY A 10 -4.90 6.83 5.99
N GLU A 11 -5.33 6.67 7.24
CA GLU A 11 -6.59 5.98 7.59
C GLU A 11 -7.79 6.76 7.07
N TYR A 12 -7.78 8.09 7.27
CA TYR A 12 -8.80 8.97 6.70
C TYR A 12 -8.87 8.86 5.18
N LEU A 13 -7.71 8.90 4.50
CA LEU A 13 -7.65 8.84 3.04
C LEU A 13 -8.15 7.50 2.49
N VAL A 14 -7.81 6.39 3.16
CA VAL A 14 -8.31 5.06 2.79
C VAL A 14 -9.81 4.94 3.02
N GLY A 15 -10.29 5.30 4.22
CA GLY A 15 -11.71 5.25 4.55
C GLY A 15 -12.55 6.10 3.57
N SER A 16 -12.11 7.33 3.33
CA SER A 16 -12.78 8.24 2.39
C SER A 16 -12.80 7.69 0.95
N HIS A 17 -11.68 7.11 0.49
CA HIS A 17 -11.63 6.48 -0.82
C HIS A 17 -12.64 5.32 -0.94
N ILE A 18 -12.71 4.45 0.07
CA ILE A 18 -13.62 3.31 0.09
C ILE A 18 -15.08 3.77 0.04
N GLU A 19 -15.50 4.68 0.92
CA GLU A 19 -16.88 5.16 0.99
C GLU A 19 -17.32 5.85 -0.31
N GLN A 20 -16.41 6.56 -0.97
CA GLN A 20 -16.70 7.29 -2.20
C GLN A 20 -16.78 6.36 -3.41
N ASN A 21 -15.87 5.40 -3.54
CA ASN A 21 -15.61 4.70 -4.80
C ASN A 21 -16.04 3.23 -4.82
N LEU A 22 -16.03 2.53 -3.68
CA LEU A 22 -16.27 1.08 -3.66
C LEU A 22 -17.72 0.74 -3.38
N ARG A 23 -18.26 -0.23 -4.12
CA ARG A 23 -19.63 -0.76 -3.99
C ARG A 23 -19.63 -2.28 -4.15
N ASP A 24 -20.65 -2.93 -3.61
CA ASP A 24 -20.96 -4.33 -3.93
C ASP A 24 -21.63 -4.46 -5.31
N ASP A 25 -21.87 -5.70 -5.74
CA ASP A 25 -22.49 -6.00 -7.04
C ASP A 25 -23.92 -5.46 -7.17
N SER A 26 -24.58 -5.15 -6.05
CA SER A 26 -25.91 -4.54 -6.00
C SER A 26 -25.86 -3.01 -5.93
N GLY A 27 -24.66 -2.41 -5.97
CA GLY A 27 -24.46 -0.96 -5.90
C GLY A 27 -24.49 -0.38 -4.49
N ASN A 28 -24.52 -1.20 -3.43
CA ASN A 28 -24.51 -0.72 -2.06
C ASN A 28 -23.11 -0.31 -1.62
N LYS A 29 -23.03 0.67 -0.72
CA LYS A 29 -21.78 1.09 -0.08
C LYS A 29 -21.34 0.08 0.97
N PHE A 30 -20.03 -0.12 1.06
CA PHE A 30 -19.42 -0.73 2.24
C PHE A 30 -19.42 0.24 3.41
N GLN A 31 -19.55 -0.29 4.62
CA GLN A 31 -19.45 0.50 5.85
C GLN A 31 -18.01 0.48 6.35
N VAL A 32 -17.50 1.63 6.75
CA VAL A 32 -16.14 1.80 7.28
C VAL A 32 -16.22 2.09 8.78
N TRP A 33 -15.57 1.24 9.57
CA TRP A 33 -15.52 1.33 11.02
C TRP A 33 -14.08 1.61 11.46
N ILE A 34 -13.96 2.43 12.51
CA ILE A 34 -12.67 2.75 13.12
C ILE A 34 -12.62 2.04 14.47
N PRO A 35 -11.75 1.02 14.64
CA PRO A 35 -11.60 0.33 15.90
C PRO A 35 -11.12 1.29 17.00
N SER A 36 -11.70 1.17 18.20
CA SER A 36 -11.30 2.01 19.34
C SER A 36 -10.00 1.59 20.02
N LYS A 37 -9.45 0.42 19.69
CA LYS A 37 -8.21 -0.13 20.25
C LYS A 37 -7.26 -0.48 19.12
N ASP A 38 -6.01 -0.07 19.25
CA ASP A 38 -4.92 -0.53 18.37
C ASP A 38 -4.58 -1.99 18.69
N LYS A 39 -5.12 -2.89 17.86
CA LYS A 39 -4.76 -4.32 17.84
C LYS A 39 -4.12 -4.72 16.51
N GLY A 40 -3.55 -3.77 15.78
CA GLY A 40 -3.04 -4.01 14.42
C GLY A 40 -4.13 -4.05 13.34
N ILE A 41 -5.29 -3.45 13.60
CA ILE A 41 -6.33 -3.17 12.61
C ILE A 41 -6.66 -1.69 12.74
N ASP A 42 -6.46 -0.93 11.67
CA ASP A 42 -6.72 0.51 11.65
C ASP A 42 -8.13 0.80 11.12
N LEU A 43 -8.64 -0.03 10.20
CA LEU A 43 -10.01 0.06 9.69
C LEU A 43 -10.66 -1.33 9.61
N LEU A 44 -11.93 -1.41 9.95
CA LEU A 44 -12.78 -2.58 9.72
C LEU A 44 -13.85 -2.21 8.70
N LEU A 45 -14.03 -3.04 7.69
CA LEU A 45 -15.05 -2.89 6.66
C LEU A 45 -16.11 -3.96 6.85
N THR A 46 -17.36 -3.59 6.57
CA THR A 46 -18.46 -4.54 6.49
C THR A 46 -19.28 -4.30 5.22
N ASN A 47 -19.91 -5.36 4.72
CA ASN A 47 -20.94 -5.22 3.71
C ASN A 47 -22.22 -4.59 4.30
N HIS A 48 -23.19 -4.28 3.43
CA HIS A 48 -24.37 -3.51 3.81
C HIS A 48 -25.18 -4.15 4.94
N ASP A 49 -25.29 -5.48 4.99
CA ASP A 49 -26.01 -6.22 6.03
C ASP A 49 -25.14 -6.67 7.22
N ASN A 50 -23.86 -6.30 7.22
CA ASN A 50 -22.86 -6.68 8.22
C ASN A 50 -22.56 -8.19 8.34
N SER A 51 -22.94 -9.01 7.35
CA SER A 51 -22.68 -10.46 7.36
C SER A 51 -21.23 -10.82 7.01
N LYS A 52 -20.52 -9.94 6.29
CA LYS A 52 -19.13 -10.14 5.86
C LYS A 52 -18.26 -8.99 6.33
N THR A 53 -17.00 -9.30 6.61
CA THR A 53 -16.04 -8.32 7.14
C THR A 53 -14.68 -8.42 6.44
N ALA A 54 -13.98 -7.29 6.38
CA ALA A 54 -12.58 -7.22 5.94
C ALA A 54 -11.83 -6.21 6.82
N SER A 55 -10.64 -6.55 7.28
CA SER A 55 -9.83 -5.74 8.17
C SER A 55 -8.58 -5.20 7.46
N LEU A 56 -8.26 -3.93 7.70
CA LEU A 56 -7.16 -3.24 7.04
C LEU A 56 -6.16 -2.69 8.07
N GLN A 57 -4.87 -2.89 7.79
CA GLN A 57 -3.78 -2.14 8.39
C GLN A 57 -3.27 -1.13 7.35
N VAL A 58 -3.22 0.14 7.71
CA VAL A 58 -2.80 1.24 6.84
C VAL A 58 -1.34 1.62 7.12
N LYS A 59 -0.62 1.95 6.05
CA LYS A 59 0.73 2.49 6.10
C LYS A 59 0.82 3.69 5.17
N PHE A 60 1.10 4.86 5.73
CA PHE A 60 1.11 6.12 4.98
C PHE A 60 2.52 6.59 4.69
N SER A 61 2.77 7.03 3.46
CA SER A 61 3.99 7.76 3.10
C SER A 61 3.67 8.94 2.20
N LYS A 62 4.38 10.05 2.43
CA LYS A 62 4.38 11.20 1.53
C LYS A 62 5.36 10.95 0.41
N ASP A 63 5.03 11.42 -0.79
CA ASP A 63 5.94 11.32 -1.92
C ASP A 63 7.28 12.02 -1.63
N PHE A 64 8.37 11.26 -1.67
CA PHE A 64 9.71 11.79 -1.47
C PHE A 64 10.41 12.16 -2.79
N LEU A 65 9.79 11.91 -3.94
CA LEU A 65 10.35 12.21 -5.26
C LEU A 65 10.77 13.69 -5.39
N VAL A 66 9.95 14.59 -4.86
CA VAL A 66 10.17 16.05 -4.91
C VAL A 66 11.35 16.49 -4.03
N THR A 67 11.60 15.80 -2.92
CA THR A 67 12.55 16.25 -1.89
C THR A 67 13.88 15.50 -1.92
N HIS A 68 13.88 14.24 -2.33
CA HIS A 68 15.05 13.35 -2.28
C HIS A 68 15.24 12.53 -3.58
N GLY A 69 14.31 12.64 -4.53
CA GLY A 69 14.38 11.95 -5.81
C GLY A 69 15.34 12.66 -6.78
N ARG A 70 15.86 11.89 -7.75
CA ARG A 70 16.70 12.45 -8.82
C ARG A 70 15.81 13.24 -9.80
N PRO A 71 16.21 14.44 -10.25
CA PRO A 71 15.42 15.25 -11.18
C PRO A 71 14.99 14.47 -12.43
N GLU A 72 15.87 13.64 -12.99
CA GLU A 72 15.60 12.84 -14.19
C GLU A 72 14.50 11.78 -14.03
N TYR A 73 14.13 11.43 -12.78
CA TYR A 73 13.08 10.44 -12.51
C TYR A 73 11.71 11.10 -12.30
N GLN A 74 11.66 12.40 -12.05
CA GLN A 74 10.41 13.13 -11.78
C GLN A 74 9.44 13.06 -12.97
N GLU A 75 9.98 13.02 -14.20
CA GLU A 75 9.16 12.91 -15.40
C GLU A 75 8.67 11.49 -15.68
N LYS A 76 9.19 10.46 -15.00
CA LYS A 76 8.87 9.05 -15.26
C LYS A 76 8.08 8.39 -14.13
N LEU A 77 8.13 8.96 -12.93
CA LEU A 77 7.46 8.44 -11.75
C LEU A 77 6.22 9.27 -11.41
N VAL A 78 5.19 8.59 -10.92
CA VAL A 78 3.98 9.18 -10.35
C VAL A 78 4.19 9.46 -8.87
N SER A 79 4.76 8.50 -8.14
CA SER A 79 5.01 8.61 -6.71
C SER A 79 6.16 7.72 -6.26
N CYS A 80 6.87 8.15 -5.23
CA CYS A 80 7.82 7.34 -4.48
C CYS A 80 7.45 7.33 -2.99
N GLY A 81 7.04 6.16 -2.48
CA GLY A 81 6.73 5.96 -1.06
C GLY A 81 7.84 5.24 -0.33
N TRP A 82 8.10 5.63 0.92
CA TRP A 82 9.05 4.96 1.81
C TRP A 82 8.38 4.60 3.14
N TRP A 83 8.55 3.35 3.57
CA TRP A 83 8.20 2.87 4.89
C TRP A 83 9.34 2.12 5.56
N THR A 84 9.34 2.18 6.89
CA THR A 84 10.12 1.30 7.75
C THR A 84 9.14 0.39 8.49
N LEU A 85 9.22 -0.91 8.21
CA LEU A 85 8.30 -1.93 8.67
C LEU A 85 8.95 -2.80 9.75
N ASN A 86 8.12 -3.30 10.65
CA ASN A 86 8.51 -4.28 11.64
C ASN A 86 8.10 -5.68 11.13
N PRO A 87 9.05 -6.59 10.84
CA PRO A 87 8.75 -7.94 10.34
C PRO A 87 7.75 -8.69 11.21
N LYS A 88 7.91 -8.60 12.53
CA LYS A 88 7.04 -9.27 13.51
C LYS A 88 5.59 -8.77 13.42
N LYS A 89 5.39 -7.46 13.19
CA LYS A 89 4.03 -6.91 12.99
C LYS A 89 3.36 -7.41 11.71
N ILE A 90 4.12 -7.72 10.66
CA ILE A 90 3.57 -8.29 9.43
C ILE A 90 3.22 -9.76 9.67
N GLU A 91 4.13 -10.50 10.31
CA GLU A 91 3.95 -11.92 10.63
C GLU A 91 2.76 -12.18 11.57
N GLU A 92 2.59 -11.36 12.60
CA GLU A 92 1.50 -11.46 13.57
C GLU A 92 0.25 -10.69 13.14
N SER A 93 0.23 -10.13 11.91
CA SER A 93 -0.86 -9.28 11.47
C SER A 93 -2.16 -10.07 11.40
N ILE A 94 -3.17 -9.60 12.14
CA ILE A 94 -4.53 -10.11 12.08
C ILE A 94 -5.39 -9.41 11.02
N ALA A 95 -4.84 -8.38 10.36
CA ALA A 95 -5.51 -7.68 9.28
C ALA A 95 -5.55 -8.55 8.03
N ASP A 96 -6.66 -8.52 7.30
CA ASP A 96 -6.78 -9.22 6.02
C ASP A 96 -5.88 -8.61 4.94
N PHE A 97 -5.73 -7.28 4.98
CA PHE A 97 -4.93 -6.54 4.02
C PHE A 97 -4.08 -5.46 4.68
N TRP A 98 -2.90 -5.24 4.11
CA TRP A 98 -2.12 -4.04 4.30
C TRP A 98 -2.36 -3.10 3.13
N VAL A 99 -2.62 -1.83 3.44
CA VAL A 99 -2.83 -0.77 2.46
C VAL A 99 -1.73 0.26 2.61
N PHE A 100 -0.82 0.28 1.64
CA PHE A 100 0.19 1.33 1.53
C PHE A 100 -0.39 2.50 0.75
N VAL A 101 -0.46 3.66 1.40
CA VAL A 101 -0.96 4.91 0.81
C VAL A 101 0.22 5.74 0.34
N LEU A 102 0.26 6.02 -0.96
CA LEU A 102 1.23 6.89 -1.59
C LEU A 102 0.56 8.22 -1.93
N HIS A 103 0.88 9.24 -1.15
CA HIS A 103 0.32 10.57 -1.34
C HIS A 103 1.24 11.44 -2.22
N THR A 104 0.85 11.65 -3.47
CA THR A 104 1.53 12.52 -4.43
C THR A 104 1.14 13.98 -4.20
N PHE A 105 2.07 14.91 -4.42
CA PHE A 105 1.78 16.34 -4.35
C PHE A 105 1.30 16.92 -5.69
N ASN A 106 1.69 16.28 -6.79
CA ASN A 106 1.51 16.80 -8.15
C ASN A 106 0.25 16.27 -8.83
N GLN A 107 -0.45 15.31 -8.23
CA GLN A 107 -1.66 14.72 -8.78
C GLN A 107 -2.73 14.60 -7.70
N ARG A 108 -4.00 14.78 -8.08
CA ARG A 108 -5.13 14.60 -7.15
C ARG A 108 -5.38 13.14 -6.79
N ASN A 109 -4.86 12.21 -7.60
CA ASN A 109 -5.12 10.79 -7.45
C ASN A 109 -4.04 10.15 -6.57
N MET A 110 -4.47 9.74 -5.38
CA MET A 110 -3.68 8.89 -4.51
C MET A 110 -3.53 7.51 -5.13
N GLN A 111 -2.43 6.85 -4.78
CA GLN A 111 -2.19 5.48 -5.18
C GLN A 111 -2.16 4.60 -3.94
N PHE A 112 -2.69 3.39 -4.08
CA PHE A 112 -2.77 2.42 -3.01
C PHE A 112 -2.11 1.13 -3.44
N VAL A 113 -1.32 0.50 -2.58
CA VAL A 113 -0.90 -0.89 -2.79
C VAL A 113 -1.62 -1.74 -1.75
N VAL A 114 -2.51 -2.61 -2.23
CA VAL A 114 -3.41 -3.45 -1.41
C VAL A 114 -2.95 -4.89 -1.49
N ILE A 115 -2.40 -5.42 -0.40
CA ILE A 115 -1.72 -6.72 -0.38
C ILE A 115 -2.01 -7.46 0.92
N SER A 116 -2.08 -8.79 0.88
CA SER A 116 -2.23 -9.58 2.10
C SER A 116 -0.91 -9.58 2.91
N PRO A 117 -0.96 -9.68 4.26
CA PRO A 117 0.25 -9.74 5.07
C PRO A 117 1.18 -10.90 4.68
N ASN A 118 0.60 -12.07 4.34
CA ASN A 118 1.36 -13.26 3.96
C ASN A 118 2.16 -13.04 2.67
N GLU A 119 1.54 -12.44 1.65
CA GLU A 119 2.20 -12.18 0.38
C GLU A 119 3.25 -11.07 0.51
N LEU A 120 2.94 -10.02 1.28
CA LEU A 120 3.91 -8.98 1.64
C LEU A 120 5.14 -9.57 2.33
N LYS A 121 4.94 -10.40 3.36
CA LYS A 121 6.03 -11.07 4.08
C LYS A 121 6.86 -11.94 3.14
N ARG A 122 6.21 -12.78 2.32
CA ARG A 122 6.88 -13.67 1.37
C ARG A 122 7.81 -12.87 0.44
N ARG A 123 7.29 -11.81 -0.18
CA ARG A 123 8.06 -10.97 -1.11
C ARG A 123 9.22 -10.27 -0.42
N LEU A 124 8.97 -9.59 0.70
CA LEU A 124 10.01 -8.84 1.40
C LEU A 124 11.14 -9.75 1.94
N ASN A 125 10.82 -10.97 2.38
CA ASN A 125 11.82 -11.95 2.81
C ASN A 125 12.69 -12.47 1.65
N LEU A 126 12.17 -12.49 0.42
CA LEU A 126 12.92 -12.90 -0.76
C LEU A 126 13.77 -11.76 -1.32
N ILE A 127 13.39 -10.51 -1.08
CA ILE A 127 14.09 -9.31 -1.54
C ILE A 127 15.18 -8.87 -0.56
N HIS A 128 14.90 -8.95 0.74
CA HIS A 128 15.77 -8.44 1.80
C HIS A 128 16.30 -9.60 2.66
N SER A 129 17.61 -9.60 2.89
CA SER A 129 18.27 -10.55 3.80
C SER A 129 17.92 -10.19 5.25
N ASP A 130 17.42 -11.15 6.05
CA ASP A 130 16.92 -11.05 7.44
C ASP A 130 17.40 -9.83 8.27
N ILE A 131 16.50 -8.85 8.49
CA ILE A 131 16.78 -7.62 9.24
C ILE A 131 15.74 -7.42 10.33
N LYS A 132 16.19 -6.98 11.51
CA LYS A 132 15.34 -6.48 12.62
C LYS A 132 14.36 -5.36 12.20
N SER A 133 14.58 -4.71 11.05
CA SER A 133 13.72 -3.67 10.49
C SER A 133 13.79 -3.70 8.97
N LEU A 134 12.62 -3.76 8.30
CA LEU A 134 12.52 -3.81 6.85
C LEU A 134 12.21 -2.43 6.31
N GLN A 135 13.15 -1.82 5.59
CA GLN A 135 12.84 -0.63 4.80
C GLN A 135 12.34 -1.07 3.43
N THR A 136 11.25 -0.47 2.96
CA THR A 136 10.72 -0.71 1.61
C THR A 136 10.43 0.60 0.91
N TYR A 137 10.78 0.66 -0.37
CA TYR A 137 10.52 1.78 -1.27
C TYR A 137 9.62 1.30 -2.39
N LEU A 138 8.39 1.83 -2.46
CA LEU A 138 7.47 1.52 -3.56
C LEU A 138 7.45 2.69 -4.53
N TRP A 139 7.85 2.43 -5.77
CA TRP A 139 7.85 3.40 -6.86
C TRP A 139 6.71 3.07 -7.81
N ILE A 140 5.93 4.09 -8.16
CA ILE A 140 4.88 3.96 -9.15
C ILE A 140 5.32 4.71 -10.39
N THR A 141 5.39 4.02 -11.52
CA THR A 141 5.75 4.61 -12.81
C THR A 141 4.53 5.28 -13.44
N LYS A 142 4.76 6.18 -14.42
CA LYS A 142 3.67 6.77 -15.22
C LYS A 142 2.88 5.76 -16.03
N ASP A 143 3.44 4.57 -16.24
CA ASP A 143 2.81 3.46 -16.92
C ASP A 143 1.99 2.56 -15.98
N HIS A 144 1.78 3.00 -14.73
CA HIS A 144 1.03 2.28 -13.71
C HIS A 144 1.62 0.94 -13.29
N GLU A 145 2.95 0.82 -13.34
CA GLU A 145 3.67 -0.28 -12.70
C GLU A 145 4.08 0.13 -11.28
N CYS A 146 4.12 -0.83 -10.35
CA CYS A 146 4.56 -0.61 -8.98
C CYS A 146 5.76 -1.51 -8.67
N TRP A 147 6.87 -0.91 -8.22
CA TRP A 147 8.12 -1.62 -8.00
C TRP A 147 8.68 -1.38 -6.59
N GLU A 148 9.13 -2.47 -5.94
CA GLU A 148 9.97 -2.41 -4.73
C GLU A 148 11.43 -2.15 -5.14
N THR A 149 11.93 -0.96 -4.83
CA THR A 149 13.23 -0.48 -5.32
C THR A 149 14.31 -0.37 -4.25
N ARG A 150 14.03 -0.77 -3.01
CA ARG A 150 15.03 -0.67 -1.94
C ARG A 150 16.20 -1.61 -2.22
N GLY A 151 17.40 -1.04 -2.18
CA GLY A 151 18.66 -1.77 -2.37
C GLY A 151 19.07 -1.99 -3.83
N LEU A 152 18.22 -1.60 -4.80
CA LEU A 152 18.59 -1.61 -6.22
C LEU A 152 19.66 -0.57 -6.52
N LYS A 153 20.56 -0.91 -7.46
CA LYS A 153 21.55 0.05 -7.97
C LYS A 153 20.89 0.98 -8.98
N LYS A 154 21.62 2.05 -9.35
CA LYS A 154 21.13 3.02 -10.33
C LYS A 154 20.75 2.33 -11.65
N GLU A 155 21.60 1.43 -12.12
CA GLU A 155 21.42 0.72 -13.38
C GLU A 155 20.11 -0.08 -13.38
N ASP A 156 19.80 -0.76 -12.27
CA ASP A 156 18.57 -1.51 -12.11
C ASP A 156 17.34 -0.60 -12.07
N THR A 157 17.41 0.52 -11.33
CA THR A 157 16.31 1.49 -11.31
C THR A 157 16.10 2.16 -12.67
N ASP A 158 17.17 2.38 -13.44
CA ASP A 158 17.08 2.91 -14.80
C ASP A 158 16.41 1.89 -15.74
N LEU A 159 16.73 0.59 -15.59
CA LEU A 159 16.07 -0.50 -16.33
C LEU A 159 14.57 -0.60 -15.99
N ILE A 160 14.17 -0.40 -14.73
CA ILE A 160 12.75 -0.33 -14.35
C ILE A 160 12.05 0.80 -15.11
N LEU A 161 12.64 2.01 -15.09
CA LEU A 161 12.10 3.17 -15.80
C LEU A 161 12.13 3.04 -17.33
N GLN A 162 12.89 2.09 -17.87
CA GLN A 162 12.96 1.75 -19.29
C GLN A 162 12.11 0.52 -19.64
N LYS A 163 11.41 -0.07 -18.66
CA LYS A 163 10.60 -1.29 -18.81
C LYS A 163 11.40 -2.51 -19.29
N SER A 164 12.68 -2.56 -18.93
CA SER A 164 13.62 -3.60 -19.36
C SER A 164 14.26 -4.32 -18.18
N TYR A 165 13.75 -4.12 -16.96
CA TYR A 165 14.27 -4.81 -15.79
C TYR A 165 13.90 -6.30 -15.82
N SER A 166 14.93 -7.14 -15.82
CA SER A 166 14.82 -8.60 -15.84
C SER A 166 15.71 -9.26 -14.78
N GLY A 167 15.88 -8.59 -13.63
CA GLY A 167 16.64 -9.12 -12.49
C GLY A 167 16.03 -10.42 -11.94
N PRO A 168 16.81 -11.24 -11.22
CA PRO A 168 16.36 -12.54 -10.71
C PRO A 168 15.23 -12.43 -9.67
N ASP A 169 15.08 -11.27 -9.04
CA ASP A 169 14.05 -10.94 -8.05
C ASP A 169 12.89 -10.11 -8.61
N LYS A 170 12.82 -9.94 -9.95
CA LYS A 170 11.76 -9.20 -10.66
C LYS A 170 10.37 -9.56 -10.15
N GLU A 171 10.04 -10.85 -10.10
CA GLU A 171 8.70 -11.30 -9.71
C GLU A 171 8.32 -10.88 -8.30
N ASN A 172 9.28 -10.79 -7.38
CA ASN A 172 9.01 -10.40 -6.01
C ASN A 172 8.97 -8.87 -5.85
N ARG A 173 9.77 -8.14 -6.63
CA ARG A 173 9.81 -6.67 -6.65
C ARG A 173 8.66 -6.03 -7.42
N ASP A 174 8.06 -6.74 -8.36
CA ASP A 174 6.91 -6.26 -9.12
C ASP A 174 5.63 -6.38 -8.28
N PHE A 175 5.14 -5.24 -7.81
CA PHE A 175 3.92 -5.11 -7.02
C PHE A 175 2.74 -4.59 -7.87
N SER A 176 2.85 -4.57 -9.19
CA SER A 176 1.85 -3.97 -10.08
C SER A 176 0.47 -4.59 -9.92
N ASP A 177 0.37 -5.90 -9.68
CA ASP A 177 -0.90 -6.61 -9.42
C ASP A 177 -1.60 -6.20 -8.12
N PHE A 178 -0.90 -5.53 -7.22
CA PHE A 178 -1.44 -5.01 -5.96
C PHE A 178 -1.77 -3.51 -6.04
N LEU A 179 -1.33 -2.82 -7.10
CA LEU A 179 -1.57 -1.41 -7.30
C LEU A 179 -3.06 -1.15 -7.56
N ASN A 180 -3.68 -0.38 -6.66
CA ASN A 180 -5.11 -0.08 -6.59
C ASN A 180 -6.01 -1.32 -6.68
N ASN A 181 -5.54 -2.47 -6.21
CA ASN A 181 -6.27 -3.74 -6.27
C ASN A 181 -7.34 -3.84 -5.17
N TRP A 182 -8.27 -2.88 -5.17
CA TRP A 182 -9.42 -2.87 -4.27
C TRP A 182 -10.39 -4.03 -4.52
N ASN A 183 -10.31 -4.66 -5.69
CA ASN A 183 -11.09 -5.86 -6.02
C ASN A 183 -10.82 -7.02 -5.05
N ALA A 184 -9.60 -7.13 -4.50
CA ALA A 184 -9.30 -8.13 -3.48
C ALA A 184 -10.13 -7.91 -2.20
N VAL A 185 -10.36 -6.65 -1.83
CA VAL A 185 -11.15 -6.26 -0.66
C VAL A 185 -12.63 -6.46 -0.93
N THR A 186 -13.14 -6.01 -2.09
CA THR A 186 -14.57 -6.16 -2.43
C THR A 186 -14.98 -7.62 -2.52
N LYS A 187 -14.16 -8.48 -3.13
CA LYS A 187 -14.40 -9.94 -3.20
C LYS A 187 -14.54 -10.60 -1.82
N LYS A 188 -13.89 -10.08 -0.78
CA LYS A 188 -14.03 -10.60 0.58
C LYS A 188 -15.36 -10.16 1.23
N LEU A 189 -15.91 -9.03 0.80
CA LEU A 189 -17.14 -8.44 1.32
C LEU A 189 -18.39 -8.85 0.54
N THR A 190 -18.25 -9.39 -0.67
CA THR A 190 -19.32 -9.95 -1.52
C THR A 190 -19.48 -11.45 -1.33
#